data_AF-A0A3D2S786-F1
#
_entry.id   AF-A0A3D2S786-F1
#
_cell.length_a   1.000
_cell.length_b   1.000
_cell.length_c   1.000
_cell.angle_alpha   90.00
_cell.angle_beta   90.00
_cell.angle_gamma   90.00
#
_symmetry.space_group_name_H-M   'P 1'
#
loop_
_entity.id
_entity.type
_entity.pdbx_description
1 polymer ?
#
loop_
_entity_poly.entity_id
_entity_poly.type
_entity_poly.pdbx_seq_one_letter_code
_entity_poly.pdbx_strand_id
1 'polypeptide(L)'
;MKRKLLFVFSIFLLAGSCKMAEKQMRQGDYASAIDISVRKLQRNTDKDAYILVLEQAFARANANDLAYIDALKKEGQPDRWELIYDVYQQIGRRQNAIAPLLPLYIDSEARNAQLDFVDVVSALIESKKNAAAFLYASAEQKLATGNIYDAREAYYDLQKIKNLYSTYKDTDRLLEEARAAGQVLIGFYTKNASDKTLSTRL
;
A
#
# COMPACT_ATOMS: atom_id res chain seq x y z
N MET A 1 -26.75 -1.39 41.97
CA MET A 1 -25.41 -1.98 41.81
C MET A 1 -25.01 -2.24 40.35
N LYS A 2 -25.91 -2.69 39.45
CA LYS A 2 -25.62 -2.92 38.02
C LYS A 2 -25.12 -1.68 37.24
N ARG A 3 -25.62 -0.47 37.55
CA ARG A 3 -25.17 0.80 36.95
C ARG A 3 -23.74 1.22 37.35
N LYS A 4 -23.29 0.89 38.58
CA LYS A 4 -21.91 1.18 39.03
C LYS A 4 -20.90 0.21 38.41
N LEU A 5 -21.30 -1.03 38.13
CA LEU A 5 -20.47 -2.05 37.47
C LEU A 5 -20.23 -1.71 35.99
N LEU A 6 -21.23 -1.18 35.28
CA LEU A 6 -21.10 -0.69 33.90
C LEU A 6 -20.14 0.50 33.77
N PHE A 7 -20.10 1.39 34.76
CA PHE A 7 -19.17 2.53 34.78
C PHE A 7 -17.71 2.09 34.97
N VAL A 8 -17.47 1.10 35.82
CA VAL A 8 -16.12 0.55 36.07
C VAL A 8 -15.60 -0.24 34.85
N PHE A 9 -16.48 -0.96 34.14
CA PHE A 9 -16.10 -1.67 32.91
C PHE A 9 -15.73 -0.72 31.75
N SER A 10 -16.40 0.45 31.66
CA SER A 10 -16.11 1.48 30.65
C SER A 10 -14.75 2.17 30.88
N ILE A 11 -14.34 2.36 32.14
CA ILE A 11 -13.03 2.97 32.48
C ILE A 11 -11.86 2.02 32.18
N PHE A 12 -12.03 0.70 32.35
CA PHE A 12 -10.96 -0.28 32.07
C PHE A 12 -10.65 -0.39 30.56
N LEU A 13 -11.65 -0.23 29.70
CA LEU A 13 -11.48 -0.21 28.23
C LEU A 13 -10.70 1.03 27.73
N LEU A 14 -10.73 2.15 28.46
CA LEU A 14 -10.04 3.39 28.09
C LEU A 14 -8.56 3.38 28.46
N ALA A 15 -8.15 2.65 29.51
CA ALA A 15 -6.76 2.53 29.95
C ALA A 15 -5.97 1.44 29.19
N GLY A 16 -6.63 0.43 28.64
CA GLY A 16 -5.97 -0.65 27.88
C GLY A 16 -5.44 -0.21 26.51
N SER A 17 -6.04 0.81 25.89
CA SER A 17 -5.69 1.22 24.52
C SER A 17 -4.33 1.92 24.41
N CYS A 18 -3.89 2.63 25.45
CA CYS A 18 -2.58 3.29 25.45
C CYS A 18 -1.47 2.26 25.59
N LYS A 19 -1.66 1.32 26.52
CA LYS A 19 -0.75 0.17 26.71
C LYS A 19 -0.61 -0.67 25.44
N MET A 20 -1.68 -0.78 24.65
CA MET A 20 -1.64 -1.46 23.35
C MET A 20 -0.77 -0.68 22.35
N ALA A 21 -0.98 0.63 22.19
CA ALA A 21 -0.19 1.46 21.28
C ALA A 21 1.31 1.41 21.64
N GLU A 22 1.64 1.57 22.93
CA GLU A 22 3.01 1.42 23.43
C GLU A 22 3.59 0.02 23.18
N LYS A 23 2.77 -1.02 23.36
CA LYS A 23 3.21 -2.40 23.10
C LYS A 23 3.59 -2.57 21.63
N GLN A 24 2.76 -2.11 20.70
CA GLN A 24 3.06 -2.19 19.26
C GLN A 24 4.34 -1.42 18.92
N MET A 25 4.48 -0.21 19.43
CA MET A 25 5.70 0.59 19.26
C MET A 25 6.95 -0.12 19.79
N ARG A 26 6.88 -0.72 20.98
CA ARG A 26 7.99 -1.51 21.57
C ARG A 26 8.32 -2.76 20.76
N GLN A 27 7.35 -3.33 20.06
CA GLN A 27 7.53 -4.49 19.18
C GLN A 27 8.05 -4.10 17.78
N GLY A 28 8.23 -2.80 17.51
CA GLY A 28 8.65 -2.30 16.20
C GLY A 28 7.51 -2.11 15.20
N ASP A 29 6.26 -2.39 15.59
CA ASP A 29 5.08 -2.12 14.77
C ASP A 29 4.63 -0.66 14.97
N TYR A 30 5.38 0.23 14.32
CA TYR A 30 5.10 1.67 14.37
C TYR A 30 3.82 2.04 13.62
N ALA A 31 3.46 1.30 12.55
CA ALA A 31 2.25 1.56 11.80
C ALA A 31 1.00 1.37 12.66
N SER A 32 0.90 0.24 13.37
CA SER A 32 -0.20 -0.02 14.30
C SER A 32 -0.20 0.96 15.47
N ALA A 33 0.97 1.30 16.02
CA ALA A 33 1.06 2.28 17.11
C ALA A 33 0.52 3.66 16.71
N ILE A 34 0.88 4.13 15.51
CA ILE A 34 0.39 5.39 14.93
C ILE A 34 -1.12 5.32 14.72
N ASP A 35 -1.61 4.27 14.07
CA ASP A 35 -3.03 4.11 13.74
C ASP A 35 -3.93 4.05 15.00
N ILE A 36 -3.48 3.33 16.05
CA ILE A 36 -4.16 3.34 17.36
C ILE A 36 -4.17 4.75 17.96
N SER A 37 -3.04 5.45 17.90
CA SER A 37 -2.90 6.78 18.50
C SER A 37 -3.74 7.84 17.77
N VAL A 38 -3.68 7.86 16.43
CA VAL A 38 -4.48 8.76 15.58
C VAL A 38 -5.98 8.54 15.84
N ARG A 39 -6.47 7.30 15.82
CA ARG A 39 -7.89 7.02 16.11
C ARG A 39 -8.33 7.50 17.49
N LYS A 40 -7.43 7.45 18.47
CA LYS A 40 -7.74 7.94 19.82
C LYS A 40 -7.77 9.46 19.85
N LEU A 41 -6.78 10.11 19.25
CA LEU A 41 -6.61 11.55 19.23
C LEU A 41 -7.69 12.26 18.39
N GLN A 42 -8.20 11.62 17.33
CA GLN A 42 -9.37 12.07 16.58
C GLN A 42 -10.62 12.25 17.45
N ARG A 43 -10.72 11.52 18.58
CA ARG A 43 -11.86 11.62 19.51
C ARG A 43 -11.59 12.60 20.65
N ASN A 44 -10.33 12.73 21.06
CA ASN A 44 -9.91 13.59 22.14
C ASN A 44 -8.40 13.85 22.00
N THR A 45 -8.05 15.09 21.68
CA THR A 45 -6.69 15.55 21.43
C THR A 45 -5.86 15.72 22.72
N ASP A 46 -6.50 15.79 23.89
CA ASP A 46 -5.88 16.11 25.18
C ASP A 46 -5.38 14.83 25.89
N LYS A 47 -4.78 13.94 25.11
CA LYS A 47 -4.33 12.62 25.57
C LYS A 47 -2.82 12.48 25.39
N ASP A 48 -2.07 13.18 26.22
CA ASP A 48 -0.60 13.19 26.28
C ASP A 48 0.06 11.85 25.98
N ALA A 49 -0.38 10.78 26.67
CA ALA A 49 0.24 9.46 26.49
C ALA A 49 0.14 8.94 25.04
N TYR A 50 -0.93 9.24 24.32
CA TYR A 50 -1.07 8.89 22.90
C TYR A 50 -0.32 9.87 21.99
N ILE A 51 -0.22 11.15 22.37
CA ILE A 51 0.58 12.13 21.64
C ILE A 51 2.05 11.73 21.67
N LEU A 52 2.57 11.33 22.84
CA LEU A 52 3.95 10.86 23.02
C LEU A 52 4.24 9.58 22.24
N VAL A 53 3.32 8.60 22.25
CA VAL A 53 3.46 7.39 21.43
C VAL A 53 3.42 7.72 19.95
N LEU A 54 2.52 8.62 19.53
CA LEU A 54 2.41 9.07 18.14
C LEU A 54 3.71 9.74 17.67
N GLU A 55 4.23 10.69 18.44
CA GLU A 55 5.48 11.40 18.17
C GLU A 55 6.65 10.43 17.96
N GLN A 56 6.86 9.52 18.92
CA GLN A 56 7.96 8.55 18.84
C GLN A 56 7.80 7.54 17.70
N ALA A 57 6.59 6.99 17.53
CA ALA A 57 6.33 6.01 16.48
C ALA A 57 6.43 6.65 15.09
N PHE A 58 5.94 7.88 14.91
CA PHE A 58 6.03 8.64 13.66
C PHE A 58 7.48 8.90 13.27
N ALA A 59 8.31 9.41 14.19
CA ALA A 59 9.72 9.67 13.94
C ALA A 59 10.47 8.39 13.52
N ARG A 60 10.26 7.28 14.24
CA ARG A 60 10.91 5.99 13.93
C ARG A 60 10.42 5.39 12.61
N ALA A 61 9.13 5.47 12.33
CA ALA A 61 8.58 4.96 11.09
C ALA A 61 9.14 5.73 9.87
N ASN A 62 9.19 7.06 9.96
CA ASN A 62 9.77 7.88 8.89
C ASN A 62 11.26 7.60 8.71
N ALA A 63 12.02 7.47 9.80
CA ALA A 63 13.45 7.15 9.72
C ALA A 63 13.68 5.80 9.03
N ASN A 64 12.90 4.78 9.39
CA ASN A 64 12.99 3.45 8.78
C ASN A 64 12.64 3.48 7.29
N ASP A 65 11.53 4.12 6.94
CA ASP A 65 11.06 4.20 5.55
C ASP A 65 12.07 4.95 4.67
N LEU A 66 12.62 6.06 5.15
CA LEU A 66 13.63 6.84 4.43
C LEU A 66 14.95 6.09 4.28
N ALA A 67 15.40 5.38 5.32
CA ALA A 67 16.58 4.53 5.24
C ALA A 67 16.40 3.38 4.24
N TYR A 68 15.19 2.81 4.20
CA TYR A 68 14.86 1.76 3.25
C TYR A 68 14.85 2.27 1.81
N ILE A 69 14.25 3.44 1.56
CA ILE A 69 14.30 4.09 0.25
C ILE A 69 15.74 4.39 -0.17
N ASP A 70 16.58 4.90 0.73
CA ASP A 70 17.99 5.18 0.46
C ASP A 70 18.76 3.90 0.08
N ALA A 71 18.50 2.78 0.78
CA ALA A 71 19.07 1.48 0.43
C ALA A 71 18.66 1.03 -0.98
N LEU A 72 17.37 1.11 -1.32
CA LEU A 72 16.86 0.74 -2.65
C LEU A 72 17.43 1.61 -3.77
N LYS A 73 17.59 2.92 -3.51
CA LYS A 73 18.21 3.84 -4.47
C LYS A 73 19.69 3.52 -4.69
N LYS A 74 20.40 3.12 -3.63
CA LYS A 74 21.83 2.73 -3.70
C LYS A 74 22.05 1.41 -4.43
N GLU A 75 21.10 0.46 -4.36
CA GLU A 75 21.15 -0.76 -5.18
C GLU A 75 21.10 -0.45 -6.67
N GLY A 76 20.42 0.64 -7.07
CA GLY A 76 20.40 1.12 -8.45
C GLY A 76 19.62 0.23 -9.43
N GLN A 77 18.87 -0.76 -8.93
CA GLN A 77 18.09 -1.67 -9.76
C GLN A 77 16.78 -0.99 -10.23
N PRO A 78 16.50 -0.94 -11.55
CA PRO A 78 15.31 -0.25 -12.08
C PRO A 78 13.95 -0.83 -11.65
N ASP A 79 13.90 -2.11 -11.26
CA ASP A 79 12.68 -2.77 -10.77
C ASP A 79 12.28 -2.32 -9.36
N ARG A 80 13.17 -1.65 -8.62
CA ARG A 80 12.90 -1.14 -7.26
C ARG A 80 12.03 0.10 -7.22
N TRP A 81 11.81 0.77 -8.35
CA TRP A 81 11.03 2.01 -8.37
C TRP A 81 9.57 1.83 -7.97
N GLU A 82 8.96 0.67 -8.24
CA GLU A 82 7.61 0.33 -7.74
C GLU A 82 7.59 0.33 -6.21
N LEU A 83 8.58 -0.31 -5.60
CA LEU A 83 8.70 -0.40 -4.14
C LEU A 83 9.01 0.95 -3.49
N ILE A 84 9.90 1.73 -4.09
CA ILE A 84 10.19 3.10 -3.64
C ILE A 84 8.90 3.95 -3.65
N TYR A 85 8.10 3.86 -4.73
CA TYR A 85 6.82 4.55 -4.83
C TYR A 85 5.87 4.15 -3.70
N ASP A 86 5.73 2.85 -3.44
CA ASP A 86 4.84 2.34 -2.39
C ASP A 86 5.24 2.82 -1.00
N VAL A 87 6.54 2.90 -0.70
CA VAL A 87 7.04 3.40 0.59
C VAL A 87 6.75 4.90 0.73
N TYR A 88 6.99 5.71 -0.32
CA TYR A 88 6.60 7.12 -0.29
C TYR A 88 5.09 7.32 -0.12
N GLN A 89 4.27 6.46 -0.73
CA GLN A 89 2.83 6.49 -0.50
C GLN A 89 2.47 6.20 0.96
N GLN A 90 3.16 5.26 1.61
CA GLN A 90 2.95 4.95 3.03
C GLN A 90 3.27 6.14 3.93
N ILE A 91 4.41 6.82 3.70
CA ILE A 91 4.78 8.05 4.40
C ILE A 91 3.68 9.11 4.20
N GLY A 92 3.26 9.34 2.96
CA GLY A 92 2.19 10.30 2.63
C GLY A 92 0.86 9.98 3.31
N ARG A 93 0.43 8.71 3.30
CA ARG A 93 -0.79 8.26 4.00
C ARG A 93 -0.74 8.52 5.50
N ARG A 94 0.39 8.23 6.13
CA ARG A 94 0.64 8.48 7.56
C ARG A 94 0.55 9.97 7.88
N GLN A 95 1.23 10.82 7.10
CA GLN A 95 1.18 12.27 7.26
C GLN A 95 -0.24 12.82 7.09
N ASN A 96 -0.97 12.38 6.08
CA ASN A 96 -2.35 12.80 5.84
C ASN A 96 -3.31 12.39 6.96
N ALA A 97 -3.06 11.26 7.64
CA ALA A 97 -3.84 10.84 8.79
C ALA A 97 -3.59 11.70 10.04
N ILE A 98 -2.38 12.25 10.17
CA ILE A 98 -1.94 13.06 11.31
C ILE A 98 -2.22 14.55 11.10
N ALA A 99 -2.11 15.06 9.87
CA ALA A 99 -2.23 16.48 9.55
C ALA A 99 -3.46 17.17 10.16
N PRO A 100 -4.68 16.58 10.13
CA PRO A 100 -5.88 17.21 10.69
C PRO A 100 -5.88 17.34 12.23
N LEU A 101 -4.96 16.64 12.91
CA LEU A 101 -4.84 16.66 14.37
C LEU A 101 -3.89 17.75 14.87
N LEU A 102 -3.11 18.38 13.97
CA LEU A 102 -2.12 19.38 14.35
C LEU A 102 -2.78 20.74 14.61
N PRO A 103 -2.27 21.52 15.57
CA PRO A 103 -1.18 21.19 16.50
C PRO A 103 -1.63 20.24 17.61
N LEU A 104 -0.72 19.38 18.09
CA LEU A 104 -0.91 18.53 19.27
C LEU A 104 -0.05 19.07 20.42
N TYR A 105 -0.69 19.45 21.52
CA TYR A 105 -0.03 19.96 22.72
C TYR A 105 0.06 18.88 23.80
N ILE A 106 1.21 18.76 24.45
CA ILE A 106 1.50 17.79 25.51
C ILE A 106 1.52 18.54 26.83
N ASP A 107 0.46 18.42 27.63
CA ASP A 107 0.27 19.19 28.87
C ASP A 107 1.38 18.90 29.89
N SER A 108 1.74 17.63 30.04
CA SER A 108 2.78 17.14 30.96
C SER A 108 4.19 17.65 30.64
N GLU A 109 4.45 18.08 29.40
CA GLU A 109 5.75 18.59 28.96
C GLU A 109 5.71 20.07 28.58
N ALA A 110 4.55 20.72 28.71
CA ALA A 110 4.31 22.11 28.36
C ALA A 110 4.86 22.52 26.97
N ARG A 111 4.69 21.64 25.97
CA ARG A 111 5.20 21.84 24.60
C ARG A 111 4.28 21.23 23.54
N ASN A 112 4.49 21.61 22.29
CA ASN A 112 3.90 20.91 21.15
C ASN A 112 4.68 19.64 20.80
N ALA A 113 3.98 18.65 20.27
CA ALA A 113 4.58 17.47 19.66
C ALA A 113 5.38 17.85 18.40
N GLN A 114 6.52 17.20 18.22
CA GLN A 114 7.44 17.35 17.10
C GLN A 114 7.12 16.27 16.06
N LEU A 115 6.38 16.66 15.02
CA LEU A 115 5.96 15.78 13.94
C LEU A 115 6.51 16.33 12.62
N ASP A 116 7.74 15.94 12.29
CA ASP A 116 8.46 16.42 11.11
C ASP A 116 7.96 15.74 9.83
N PHE A 117 7.18 16.48 9.05
CA PHE A 117 6.62 15.98 7.79
C PHE A 117 7.67 16.03 6.69
N VAL A 118 7.74 14.94 5.92
CA VAL A 118 8.57 14.80 4.73
C VAL A 118 7.80 15.30 3.52
N ASP A 119 8.44 16.11 2.67
CA ASP A 119 7.91 16.41 1.34
C ASP A 119 8.07 15.18 0.44
N VAL A 120 6.96 14.47 0.24
CA VAL A 120 6.89 13.27 -0.60
C VAL A 120 6.35 13.54 -2.00
N VAL A 121 5.88 14.75 -2.31
CA VAL A 121 5.13 15.00 -3.56
C VAL A 121 6.04 14.82 -4.78
N SER A 122 7.19 15.49 -4.77
CA SER A 122 8.20 15.38 -5.83
C SER A 122 8.69 13.94 -5.98
N ALA A 123 8.98 13.28 -4.87
CA ALA A 123 9.48 11.91 -4.82
C ALA A 123 8.45 10.87 -5.30
N LEU A 124 7.16 11.09 -5.05
CA LEU A 124 6.06 10.27 -5.58
C LEU A 124 5.95 10.41 -7.10
N ILE A 125 6.04 11.63 -7.63
CA ILE A 125 5.97 11.88 -9.08
C ILE A 125 7.14 11.18 -9.78
N GLU A 126 8.35 11.35 -9.24
CA GLU A 126 9.57 10.75 -9.79
C GLU A 126 9.52 9.22 -9.76
N SER A 127 9.28 8.63 -8.58
CA SER A 127 9.27 7.17 -8.42
C SER A 127 8.17 6.51 -9.26
N LYS A 128 6.98 7.12 -9.32
CA LYS A 128 5.88 6.67 -10.18
C LYS A 128 6.25 6.67 -11.66
N LYS A 129 6.91 7.74 -12.14
CA LYS A 129 7.37 7.84 -13.54
C LYS A 129 8.41 6.76 -13.85
N ASN A 130 9.39 6.57 -12.97
CA ASN A 130 10.46 5.59 -13.18
C ASN A 130 9.92 4.14 -13.12
N ALA A 131 8.99 3.85 -12.21
CA ALA A 131 8.32 2.55 -12.14
C ALA A 131 7.58 2.23 -13.43
N ALA A 132 6.75 3.17 -13.92
CA ALA A 132 6.02 2.97 -15.18
C ALA A 132 6.96 2.84 -16.39
N ALA A 133 8.07 3.57 -16.43
CA ALA A 133 9.07 3.45 -17.48
C ALA A 133 9.73 2.07 -17.49
N PHE A 134 10.12 1.56 -16.31
CA PHE A 134 10.69 0.23 -16.18
C PHE A 134 9.71 -0.88 -16.57
N LEU A 135 8.49 -0.86 -16.01
CA LEU A 135 7.45 -1.85 -16.32
C LEU A 135 7.13 -1.88 -17.81
N TYR A 136 7.06 -0.71 -18.45
CA TYR A 136 6.78 -0.60 -19.88
C TYR A 136 7.91 -1.23 -20.71
N ALA A 137 9.17 -0.89 -20.42
CA ALA A 137 10.31 -1.46 -21.12
C ALA A 137 10.42 -2.98 -20.90
N SER A 138 10.14 -3.45 -19.68
CA SER A 138 10.12 -4.88 -19.37
C SER A 138 9.03 -5.62 -20.14
N ALA A 139 7.83 -5.05 -20.24
CA ALA A 139 6.73 -5.62 -20.99
C ALA A 139 7.04 -5.71 -22.50
N GLU A 140 7.62 -4.65 -23.10
CA GLU A 140 8.04 -4.68 -24.51
C GLU A 140 9.08 -5.77 -24.77
N GLN A 141 10.08 -5.91 -23.90
CA GLN A 141 11.10 -6.95 -24.01
C GLN A 141 10.50 -8.35 -23.91
N LYS A 142 9.59 -8.58 -22.96
CA LYS A 142 8.90 -9.85 -22.76
C LYS A 142 7.99 -10.21 -23.94
N LEU A 143 7.27 -9.25 -24.51
CA LEU A 143 6.44 -9.50 -25.69
C LEU A 143 7.28 -9.84 -26.93
N ALA A 144 8.45 -9.21 -27.06
CA ALA A 144 9.36 -9.47 -28.16
C ALA A 144 9.92 -10.91 -28.18
N THR A 145 9.88 -11.65 -27.06
CA THR A 145 10.36 -13.05 -27.03
C THR A 145 9.43 -14.02 -27.75
N GLY A 146 8.15 -13.67 -27.89
CA GLY A 146 7.11 -14.56 -28.41
C GLY A 146 6.78 -15.75 -27.50
N ASN A 147 7.33 -15.80 -26.29
CA ASN A 147 7.06 -16.86 -25.33
C ASN A 147 5.73 -16.60 -24.59
N ILE A 148 4.90 -17.63 -24.46
CA ILE A 148 3.59 -17.53 -23.81
C ILE A 148 3.66 -17.12 -22.33
N TYR A 149 4.70 -17.54 -21.61
CA TYR A 149 4.89 -17.19 -20.20
C TYR A 149 5.33 -15.72 -20.07
N ASP A 150 6.27 -15.28 -20.91
CA ASP A 150 6.72 -13.89 -20.93
C ASP A 150 5.57 -12.95 -21.33
N ALA A 151 4.72 -13.34 -22.28
CA ALA A 151 3.53 -12.58 -22.64
C ALA A 151 2.55 -12.41 -21.45
N ARG A 152 2.40 -13.43 -20.60
CA ARG A 152 1.59 -13.34 -19.38
C ARG A 152 2.23 -12.41 -18.36
N GLU A 153 3.55 -12.48 -18.17
CA GLU A 153 4.27 -11.55 -17.29
C GLU A 153 4.16 -10.10 -17.78
N ALA A 154 4.33 -9.87 -19.08
CA ALA A 154 4.14 -8.57 -19.71
C ALA A 154 2.74 -8.03 -19.46
N TYR A 155 1.71 -8.88 -19.57
CA TYR A 155 0.34 -8.49 -19.25
C TYR A 155 0.22 -7.98 -17.79
N TYR A 156 0.83 -8.66 -16.82
CA TYR A 156 0.81 -8.21 -15.42
C TYR A 156 1.57 -6.90 -15.21
N ASP A 157 2.73 -6.72 -15.86
CA ASP A 157 3.49 -5.47 -15.78
C ASP A 157 2.69 -4.29 -16.35
N LEU A 158 2.02 -4.49 -17.49
CA LEU A 158 1.16 -3.47 -18.10
C LEU A 158 -0.07 -3.16 -17.23
N GLN A 159 -0.65 -4.15 -16.56
CA GLN A 159 -1.73 -3.92 -15.58
C GLN A 159 -1.25 -3.06 -14.41
N LYS A 160 -0.02 -3.28 -13.92
CA LYS A 160 0.56 -2.40 -12.89
C LYS A 160 0.69 -0.96 -13.37
N ILE A 161 1.07 -0.73 -14.64
CA ILE A 161 1.09 0.61 -15.22
C ILE A 161 -0.29 1.26 -15.17
N LYS A 162 -1.38 0.51 -15.44
CA LYS A 162 -2.75 1.04 -15.35
C LYS A 162 -3.16 1.47 -13.94
N ASN A 163 -2.59 0.85 -12.90
CA ASN A 163 -2.77 1.27 -11.51
C ASN A 163 -2.02 2.57 -11.19
N LEU A 164 -0.90 2.83 -11.89
CA LEU A 164 -0.15 4.07 -11.75
C LEU A 164 -0.79 5.19 -12.59
N TYR A 165 -1.04 4.95 -13.87
CA TYR A 165 -1.53 5.94 -14.82
C TYR A 165 -2.77 5.43 -15.55
N SER A 166 -3.81 6.26 -15.60
CA SER A 166 -5.00 5.96 -16.43
C SER A 166 -4.63 5.85 -17.91
N THR A 167 -3.69 6.68 -18.36
CA THR A 167 -3.19 6.71 -19.74
C THR A 167 -1.67 6.80 -19.68
N TYR A 168 -1.00 5.84 -20.31
CA TYR A 168 0.46 5.81 -20.43
C TYR A 168 0.83 5.19 -21.77
N LYS A 169 1.38 6.01 -22.67
CA LYS A 169 1.76 5.60 -24.04
C LYS A 169 0.65 4.75 -24.69
N ASP A 170 1.00 3.62 -25.29
CA ASP A 170 0.13 2.63 -25.91
C ASP A 170 -0.04 1.36 -25.05
N THR A 171 0.02 1.49 -23.72
CA THR A 171 -0.18 0.38 -22.76
C THR A 171 -1.47 -0.40 -23.03
N ASP A 172 -2.57 0.25 -23.41
CA ASP A 172 -3.84 -0.44 -23.71
C ASP A 172 -3.73 -1.35 -24.94
N ARG A 173 -2.97 -0.94 -25.96
CA ARG A 173 -2.69 -1.76 -27.15
C ARG A 173 -1.83 -2.96 -26.79
N LEU A 174 -0.76 -2.73 -26.02
CA LEU A 174 0.15 -3.78 -25.56
C LEU A 174 -0.55 -4.79 -24.63
N LEU A 175 -1.55 -4.36 -23.86
CA LEU A 175 -2.36 -5.25 -23.02
C LEU A 175 -3.13 -6.26 -23.84
N GLU A 176 -3.79 -5.81 -24.92
CA GLU A 176 -4.51 -6.72 -25.82
C GLU A 176 -3.54 -7.66 -26.56
N GLU A 177 -2.38 -7.16 -26.97
CA GLU A 177 -1.32 -7.96 -27.59
C GLU A 177 -0.80 -9.06 -26.63
N ALA A 178 -0.44 -8.67 -25.40
CA ALA A 178 0.01 -9.59 -24.36
C ALA A 178 -1.06 -10.63 -24.00
N ARG A 179 -2.32 -10.20 -23.92
CA ARG A 179 -3.45 -11.08 -23.65
C ARG A 179 -3.63 -12.12 -24.74
N ALA A 180 -3.58 -11.71 -26.01
CA ALA A 180 -3.69 -12.62 -27.14
C ALA A 180 -2.52 -13.61 -27.18
N ALA A 181 -1.29 -13.12 -27.00
CA ALA A 181 -0.08 -13.95 -27.02
C ALA A 181 0.02 -14.91 -25.80
N GLY A 182 -0.56 -14.55 -24.66
CA GLY A 182 -0.57 -15.35 -23.43
C GLY A 182 -1.63 -16.46 -23.38
N GLN A 183 -2.54 -16.53 -24.36
CA GLN A 183 -3.65 -17.47 -24.39
C GLN A 183 -3.29 -18.81 -25.06
N VAL A 184 -3.89 -19.89 -24.57
CA VAL A 184 -3.94 -21.18 -25.28
C VAL A 184 -5.37 -21.40 -25.73
N LEU A 185 -5.59 -21.41 -27.05
CA LEU A 185 -6.90 -21.71 -27.63
C LEU A 185 -7.03 -23.22 -27.84
N ILE A 186 -8.01 -23.83 -27.17
CA ILE A 186 -8.31 -25.26 -27.32
C ILE A 186 -9.62 -25.40 -28.07
N GLY A 187 -9.55 -25.96 -29.28
CA GLY A 187 -10.72 -26.30 -30.08
C GLY A 187 -11.20 -27.71 -29.75
N PHE A 188 -12.48 -27.87 -29.46
CA PHE A 188 -13.12 -29.17 -29.32
C PHE A 188 -14.06 -29.42 -30.50
N TYR A 189 -14.01 -30.62 -31.04
CA TYR A 189 -15.03 -31.10 -31.96
C TYR A 189 -15.58 -32.42 -31.45
N THR A 190 -16.90 -32.58 -31.53
CA THR A 190 -17.59 -33.80 -31.13
C THR A 190 -18.13 -34.49 -32.37
N LYS A 191 -17.77 -35.76 -32.56
CA LYS A 191 -18.33 -36.61 -33.61
C LYS A 191 -19.21 -37.67 -32.96
N ASN A 192 -20.46 -37.76 -33.39
CA ASN A 192 -21.30 -38.89 -33.03
C ASN A 192 -20.80 -40.14 -33.77
N ALA A 193 -20.25 -41.11 -33.02
CA ALA A 193 -19.83 -42.41 -33.52
C ALA A 193 -20.87 -43.51 -33.28
N SER A 194 -22.04 -43.17 -32.73
CA SER A 194 -23.18 -44.08 -32.74
C SER A 194 -23.86 -43.99 -34.10
N ASP A 195 -24.25 -45.12 -34.68
CA ASP A 195 -25.13 -45.18 -35.86
C ASP A 195 -26.57 -44.72 -35.54
N LYS A 196 -26.75 -43.96 -34.45
CA LYS A 196 -28.02 -43.40 -34.01
C LYS A 196 -28.02 -41.92 -34.29
N THR A 197 -29.10 -41.42 -34.90
CA THR A 197 -29.35 -39.98 -35.02
C THR A 197 -29.53 -39.37 -33.64
N LEU A 198 -28.77 -38.32 -33.33
CA LEU A 198 -29.03 -37.48 -32.16
C LEU A 198 -30.32 -36.69 -32.44
N SER A 199 -31.28 -36.80 -31.53
CA SER A 199 -32.51 -36.00 -31.60
C SER A 199 -32.17 -34.51 -31.54
N THR A 200 -32.65 -33.73 -32.52
CA THR A 200 -32.46 -32.28 -32.62
C THR A 200 -33.51 -31.46 -31.85
N ARG A 201 -34.42 -32.11 -31.11
CA ARG A 201 -35.39 -31.40 -30.29
C ARG A 201 -34.83 -31.11 -28.90
N LEU A 202 -34.62 -29.81 -28.63
CA LEU A 202 -34.57 -29.21 -27.29
C LEU A 202 -35.98 -29.20 -26.69
#